data_AF-A0A972T8L6-F1
#
_entry.id   AF-A0A972T8L6-F1
#
_cell.length_a   1.000
_cell.length_b   1.000
_cell.length_c   1.000
_cell.angle_alpha   90.00
_cell.angle_beta   90.00
_cell.angle_gamma   90.00
#
_symmetry.space_group_name_H-M   'P 1'
#
loop_
_entity.id
_entity.type
_entity.pdbx_description
1 polymer ?
#
loop_
_entity_poly.entity_id
_entity_poly.type
_entity_poly.pdbx_seq_one_letter_code
_entity_poly.pdbx_strand_id
1 'polypeptide(L)'
;MKRLSKNPFLLIALLALTGLTACSFSLAGDVTPPPGYTSPPALATQPPAGNENAAAEILPARAFDRANGQAIYVEKCAPCHGLKGNGDGPQAAQLPNSPSALADEQIARQAIPQQWFNIVTTGNLERFMPPFASLSDQDRWDVVFYALSLGAPAELLETGKQIYQEQCSGCHGEQGKQSRTDFSDPAAWAERSLQAVENAIANGSPPEMPAFSGSLQPDEIRAAAVYLRSFSQATASGENQTAFGSDEPPSSAPETRGKLAVSGRIVHAAGKNLPPGLKVLLQVYENMQPVAEVEAKTQADGSFAFPEVERLNGQFLIVSAVYQEMQFFSDVVPVSDLPQGELVNIPVTVYDTTSDTSTLIVERAHLFLNFENPGELQVVEMLNIRNPHPVVVAAAKEGQAVIQYKLPPGASNLQFQDGALGERYLQTADGFGDTSSIPPAPNLHQILFAYNLPYENHKTALQIALPMPVQSLLVAAPVKGVRLKSAQLTDAGQREIQGMQIQLYQASDLAANQPLELTISGWPASSAGILPGSTGSLLFGAGVFVLAAAVAGIFLFRYQRSRQSSAVAAEESLAEEEAPEPLLDAILALEDRYQAGELSEEVFHERRAELKARLRSVLDNAGGNANHGDD
;
A
#
# COMPACT_ATOMS: atom_id res chain seq x y z
N MET A 1 -35.26 68.94 23.93
CA MET A 1 -35.71 67.55 24.17
C MET A 1 -34.69 66.62 23.48
N LYS A 2 -33.83 65.91 24.22
CA LYS A 2 -33.84 64.44 24.42
C LYS A 2 -34.06 63.67 23.09
N ARG A 3 -33.22 62.74 22.60
CA ARG A 3 -32.10 61.95 23.12
C ARG A 3 -31.32 61.43 21.89
N LEU A 4 -29.98 61.50 21.91
CA LEU A 4 -29.13 60.64 21.07
C LEU A 4 -28.95 59.28 21.76
N SER A 5 -29.08 58.18 21.03
CA SER A 5 -28.60 56.86 21.45
C SER A 5 -27.52 56.35 20.48
N LYS A 6 -26.28 56.41 20.98
CA LYS A 6 -25.22 55.39 20.93
C LYS A 6 -25.24 54.38 19.77
N ASN A 7 -24.19 54.40 18.96
CA ASN A 7 -23.63 53.20 18.35
C ASN A 7 -22.08 53.25 18.45
N PRO A 8 -21.42 52.38 19.24
CA PRO A 8 -19.99 52.47 19.51
C PRO A 8 -19.23 51.45 18.66
N PHE A 9 -19.05 51.70 17.37
CA PHE A 9 -18.21 50.82 16.54
C PHE A 9 -17.32 51.54 15.52
N LEU A 10 -17.33 52.88 15.50
CA LEU A 10 -16.63 53.64 14.45
C LEU A 10 -15.44 54.50 14.91
N LEU A 11 -15.06 54.43 16.19
CA LEU A 11 -14.03 55.33 16.76
C LEU A 11 -12.75 54.64 17.26
N ILE A 12 -12.58 53.34 16.97
CA ILE A 12 -11.39 52.56 17.37
C ILE A 12 -10.48 52.23 16.17
N ALA A 13 -10.87 52.58 14.94
CA ALA A 13 -10.13 52.23 13.74
C ALA A 13 -9.10 53.28 13.26
N LEU A 14 -8.91 54.41 13.96
CA LEU A 14 -8.06 55.49 13.41
C LEU A 14 -7.33 56.34 14.45
N LEU A 15 -6.57 55.73 15.37
CA LEU A 15 -5.50 56.40 16.14
C LEU A 15 -4.74 55.39 17.01
N ALA A 16 -3.72 54.74 16.44
CA ALA A 16 -2.46 54.35 17.12
C ALA A 16 -1.58 53.46 16.22
N LEU A 17 -1.42 53.84 14.95
CA LEU A 17 -0.20 53.54 14.20
C LEU A 17 0.70 54.77 14.37
N THR A 18 1.52 54.79 15.43
CA THR A 18 2.83 55.48 15.54
C THR A 18 3.30 55.37 17.00
N GLY A 19 4.25 54.47 17.26
CA GLY A 19 4.84 54.31 18.59
C GLY A 19 5.71 53.07 18.75
N LEU A 20 6.63 52.83 17.81
CA LEU A 20 7.77 51.93 18.01
C LEU A 20 8.65 52.48 19.15
N THR A 21 9.05 51.58 20.07
CA THR A 21 10.40 51.41 20.67
C THR A 21 10.39 51.20 22.20
N ALA A 22 11.21 50.21 22.59
CA ALA A 22 11.78 49.94 23.91
C ALA A 22 10.86 49.38 25.02
N CYS A 23 10.88 48.05 25.20
CA CYS A 23 11.48 47.39 26.37
C CYS A 23 11.07 45.91 26.41
N SER A 24 11.96 45.07 25.89
CA SER A 24 11.98 43.63 26.17
C SER A 24 12.47 43.42 27.60
N PHE A 25 11.59 43.03 28.53
CA PHE A 25 12.00 42.41 29.78
C PHE A 25 11.84 40.89 29.64
N SER A 26 12.99 40.23 29.52
CA SER A 26 13.16 38.80 29.66
C SER A 26 13.00 38.41 31.13
N LEU A 27 12.06 37.50 31.43
CA LEU A 27 12.07 36.70 32.66
C LEU A 27 12.66 35.32 32.33
N ALA A 28 13.95 35.30 31.98
CA ALA A 28 14.77 34.11 32.11
C ALA A 28 15.31 34.10 33.55
N GLY A 29 14.77 33.21 34.37
CA GLY A 29 15.33 32.92 35.69
C GLY A 29 16.71 32.28 35.54
N ASP A 30 17.70 32.98 36.07
CA ASP A 30 19.09 32.59 36.22
C ASP A 30 19.19 31.30 37.07
N VAL A 31 19.55 30.18 36.43
CA VAL A 31 20.03 28.96 37.09
C VAL A 31 21.51 28.83 36.75
N THR A 32 22.34 29.50 37.54
CA THR A 32 23.76 29.23 37.61
C THR A 32 23.98 27.93 38.39
N PRO A 33 24.58 26.89 37.80
CA PRO A 33 24.99 25.71 38.57
C PRO A 33 26.10 26.11 39.56
N PRO A 34 26.12 25.53 40.77
CA PRO A 34 27.06 25.92 41.81
C PRO A 34 28.52 25.66 41.39
N PRO A 35 29.46 26.50 41.86
CA PRO A 35 30.88 26.33 41.56
C PRO A 35 31.38 24.99 42.11
N GLY A 36 31.87 24.13 41.20
CA GLY A 36 32.33 22.76 41.51
C GLY A 36 31.51 21.64 40.89
N TYR A 37 30.47 21.94 40.10
CA TYR A 37 29.77 20.92 39.32
C TYR A 37 30.66 20.42 38.16
N THR A 38 31.16 19.19 38.28
CA THR A 38 31.70 18.43 37.15
C THR A 38 30.61 17.49 36.66
N SER A 39 30.21 17.62 35.39
CA SER A 39 29.34 16.64 34.75
C SER A 39 29.96 15.24 34.88
N PRO A 40 29.20 14.21 35.27
CA PRO A 40 29.68 12.83 35.18
C PRO A 40 30.13 12.57 33.75
N PRO A 41 31.25 11.85 33.51
CA PRO A 41 31.60 11.46 32.16
C PRO A 41 30.41 10.72 31.56
N ALA A 42 30.00 11.15 30.36
CA ALA A 42 28.98 10.44 29.60
C ALA A 42 29.37 8.96 29.60
N LEU A 43 28.51 8.11 30.16
CA LEU A 43 28.62 6.68 29.93
C LEU A 43 28.54 6.53 28.42
N ALA A 44 29.68 6.23 27.81
CA ALA A 44 29.71 5.63 26.49
C ALA A 44 28.81 4.39 26.61
N THR A 45 27.63 4.46 26.00
CA THR A 45 26.84 3.27 25.73
C THR A 45 27.69 2.43 24.79
N GLN A 46 28.45 1.49 25.36
CA GLN A 46 28.89 0.31 24.62
C GLN A 46 27.63 -0.29 23.97
N PRO A 47 27.67 -0.61 22.67
CA PRO A 47 26.64 -1.46 22.08
C PRO A 47 26.55 -2.73 22.95
N PRO A 48 25.35 -3.23 23.29
CA PRO A 48 25.23 -4.47 24.01
C PRO A 48 25.96 -5.56 23.23
N ALA A 49 27.00 -6.12 23.83
CA ALA A 49 27.64 -7.32 23.34
C ALA A 49 26.63 -8.47 23.45
N GLY A 50 26.34 -9.11 22.32
CA GLY A 50 25.61 -10.37 22.26
C GLY A 50 24.19 -10.29 21.69
N ASN A 51 24.09 -10.18 20.37
CA ASN A 51 23.39 -11.23 19.64
C ASN A 51 24.36 -11.70 18.55
N GLU A 52 24.56 -13.01 18.44
CA GLU A 52 25.34 -13.62 17.36
C GLU A 52 24.39 -14.26 16.32
N ASN A 53 23.12 -13.82 16.26
CA ASN A 53 22.08 -14.38 15.40
C ASN A 53 20.98 -13.36 14.98
N ALA A 54 21.29 -12.07 14.85
CA ALA A 54 20.55 -11.18 13.95
C ALA A 54 21.08 -11.44 12.55
N ALA A 55 20.26 -12.04 11.69
CA ALA A 55 20.49 -11.94 10.25
C ALA A 55 20.54 -10.45 9.91
N ALA A 56 21.71 -9.97 9.52
CA ALA A 56 21.98 -8.56 9.28
C ALA A 56 20.99 -7.99 8.26
N GLU A 57 20.47 -6.79 8.53
CA GLU A 57 19.76 -6.00 7.55
C GLU A 57 20.65 -5.83 6.30
N ILE A 58 20.11 -6.17 5.12
CA ILE A 58 20.88 -6.11 3.86
C ILE A 58 20.93 -4.66 3.39
N LEU A 59 21.92 -3.93 3.92
CA LEU A 59 22.20 -2.56 3.55
C LEU A 59 22.94 -2.48 2.20
N PRO A 60 22.77 -1.38 1.44
CA PRO A 60 23.49 -1.19 0.18
C PRO A 60 24.99 -1.08 0.44
N ALA A 61 25.76 -1.95 -0.22
CA ALA A 61 27.21 -2.05 0.00
C ALA A 61 28.01 -1.04 -0.83
N ARG A 62 27.43 -0.51 -1.92
CA ARG A 62 28.04 0.51 -2.78
C ARG A 62 27.01 1.57 -3.19
N ALA A 63 27.53 2.70 -3.68
CA ALA A 63 26.73 3.77 -4.25
C ALA A 63 25.79 3.23 -5.35
N PHE A 64 24.60 3.81 -5.43
CA PHE A 64 23.56 3.37 -6.35
C PHE A 64 23.95 3.69 -7.79
N ASP A 65 23.91 2.69 -8.66
CA ASP A 65 24.11 2.87 -10.08
C ASP A 65 22.78 3.14 -10.77
N ARG A 66 22.55 4.42 -11.12
CA ARG A 66 21.31 4.85 -11.76
C ARG A 66 21.11 4.20 -13.14
N ALA A 67 22.18 3.99 -13.90
CA ALA A 67 22.08 3.41 -15.25
C ALA A 67 21.72 1.93 -15.17
N ASN A 68 22.33 1.20 -14.23
CA ASN A 68 21.97 -0.18 -13.93
C ASN A 68 20.51 -0.29 -13.45
N GLY A 69 20.12 0.54 -12.47
CA GLY A 69 18.76 0.59 -11.96
C GLY A 69 17.72 0.93 -13.04
N GLN A 70 18.05 1.83 -13.97
CA GLN A 70 17.22 2.17 -15.12
C GLN A 70 17.03 0.97 -16.06
N ALA A 71 18.12 0.27 -16.39
CA ALA A 71 18.06 -0.89 -17.28
C ALA A 71 17.14 -1.97 -16.68
N ILE A 72 17.34 -2.29 -15.40
CA ILE A 72 16.51 -3.24 -14.66
C ILE A 72 15.05 -2.78 -14.63
N TYR A 73 14.80 -1.50 -14.34
CA TYR A 73 13.44 -0.97 -14.25
C TYR A 73 12.70 -1.09 -15.58
N VAL A 74 13.32 -0.64 -16.68
CA VAL A 74 12.71 -0.68 -18.02
C VAL A 74 12.35 -2.11 -18.41
N GLU A 75 13.23 -3.06 -18.10
CA GLU A 75 13.07 -4.46 -18.47
C GLU A 75 12.05 -5.19 -17.58
N LYS A 76 12.13 -4.98 -16.26
CA LYS A 76 11.45 -5.83 -15.26
C LYS A 76 10.29 -5.17 -14.54
N CYS A 77 10.22 -3.83 -14.50
CA CYS A 77 9.23 -3.10 -13.70
C CYS A 77 8.25 -2.28 -14.56
N ALA A 78 8.75 -1.62 -15.61
CA ALA A 78 7.98 -0.76 -16.50
C ALA A 78 6.80 -1.45 -17.22
N PRO A 79 6.81 -2.77 -17.53
CA PRO A 79 5.64 -3.43 -18.12
C PRO A 79 4.37 -3.28 -17.27
N CYS A 80 4.50 -3.22 -15.94
CA CYS A 80 3.39 -2.99 -15.01
C CYS A 80 3.36 -1.54 -14.50
N HIS A 81 4.49 -1.02 -14.01
CA HIS A 81 4.54 0.31 -13.39
C HIS A 81 4.63 1.47 -14.40
N GLY A 82 4.76 1.19 -15.70
CA GLY A 82 4.95 2.18 -16.75
C GLY A 82 6.38 2.69 -16.82
N LEU A 83 6.83 3.12 -18.02
CA LEU A 83 8.17 3.69 -18.23
C LEU A 83 8.42 4.93 -17.36
N LYS A 84 7.36 5.69 -17.07
CA LYS A 84 7.41 6.88 -16.21
C LYS A 84 7.05 6.59 -14.76
N GLY A 85 6.71 5.34 -14.40
CA GLY A 85 6.33 4.99 -13.03
C GLY A 85 4.89 5.36 -12.66
N ASN A 86 3.99 5.61 -13.62
CA ASN A 86 2.62 6.05 -13.32
C ASN A 86 1.63 4.90 -13.04
N GLY A 87 2.10 3.65 -12.99
CA GLY A 87 1.22 2.48 -12.84
C GLY A 87 0.39 2.19 -14.10
N ASP A 88 0.80 2.75 -15.25
CA ASP A 88 0.12 2.73 -16.54
C ASP A 88 0.85 1.86 -17.58
N GLY A 89 1.64 0.89 -17.10
CA GLY A 89 2.33 -0.04 -17.98
C GLY A 89 1.34 -0.82 -18.87
N PRO A 90 1.77 -1.29 -20.04
CA PRO A 90 0.88 -2.01 -20.97
C PRO A 90 0.20 -3.25 -20.35
N GLN A 91 0.78 -3.81 -19.28
CA GLN A 91 0.20 -4.94 -18.55
C GLN A 91 -0.70 -4.51 -17.37
N ALA A 92 -0.67 -3.23 -16.96
CA ALA A 92 -1.44 -2.72 -15.83
C ALA A 92 -2.96 -2.89 -16.02
N ALA A 93 -3.46 -2.73 -17.25
CA ALA A 93 -4.89 -2.87 -17.58
C ALA A 93 -5.42 -4.30 -17.44
N GLN A 94 -4.54 -5.30 -17.36
CA GLN A 94 -4.89 -6.71 -17.28
C GLN A 94 -4.88 -7.24 -15.84
N LEU A 95 -4.44 -6.41 -14.89
CA LEU A 95 -4.39 -6.76 -13.49
C LEU A 95 -5.70 -6.38 -12.79
N PRO A 96 -6.21 -7.22 -11.87
CA PRO A 96 -7.41 -6.90 -11.10
C PRO A 96 -7.20 -5.69 -10.18
N ASN A 97 -5.94 -5.40 -9.83
CA ASN A 97 -5.53 -4.23 -9.07
C ASN A 97 -4.49 -3.45 -9.86
N SER A 98 -4.67 -2.13 -9.99
CA SER A 98 -3.68 -1.27 -10.65
C SER A 98 -2.35 -1.30 -9.89
N PRO A 99 -1.21 -1.42 -10.61
CA PRO A 99 0.11 -1.23 -10.03
C PRO A 99 0.26 0.14 -9.37
N SER A 100 1.05 0.22 -8.31
CA SER A 100 1.34 1.50 -7.65
C SER A 100 2.00 2.47 -8.64
N ALA A 101 1.52 3.71 -8.66
CA ALA A 101 2.16 4.81 -9.36
C ALA A 101 3.42 5.25 -8.59
N LEU A 102 4.54 4.59 -8.85
CA LEU A 102 5.84 4.82 -8.19
C LEU A 102 6.36 6.25 -8.35
N ALA A 103 5.98 6.93 -9.44
CA ALA A 103 6.34 8.32 -9.71
C ALA A 103 5.35 9.33 -9.14
N ASP A 104 4.23 8.88 -8.58
CA ASP A 104 3.36 9.77 -7.82
C ASP A 104 4.15 10.41 -6.69
N GLU A 105 4.06 11.74 -6.60
CA GLU A 105 4.86 12.53 -5.69
C GLU A 105 4.67 12.07 -4.23
N GLN A 106 3.42 11.85 -3.82
CA GLN A 106 3.10 11.51 -2.44
C GLN A 106 3.61 10.11 -2.10
N ILE A 107 3.46 9.15 -3.01
CA ILE A 107 3.98 7.79 -2.88
C ILE A 107 5.52 7.81 -2.77
N ALA A 108 6.20 8.46 -3.72
CA ALA A 108 7.66 8.52 -3.76
C ALA A 108 8.25 9.26 -2.54
N ARG A 109 7.57 10.30 -2.03
CA ARG A 109 8.04 11.07 -0.87
C ARG A 109 7.98 10.26 0.43
N GLN A 110 6.91 9.49 0.62
CA GLN A 110 6.68 8.72 1.84
C GLN A 110 7.40 7.37 1.85
N ALA A 111 7.78 6.88 0.67
CA ALA A 111 8.48 5.62 0.52
C ALA A 111 9.78 5.54 1.34
N ILE A 112 9.94 4.45 2.09
CA ILE A 112 11.19 4.08 2.75
C ILE A 112 11.92 3.10 1.83
N PRO A 113 13.15 3.40 1.36
CA PRO A 113 13.86 2.57 0.38
C PRO A 113 14.01 1.10 0.81
N GLN A 114 14.30 0.82 2.08
CA GLN A 114 14.38 -0.53 2.63
C GLN A 114 13.07 -1.32 2.49
N GLN A 115 11.91 -0.65 2.62
CA GLN A 115 10.63 -1.31 2.43
C GLN A 115 10.40 -1.66 0.97
N TRP A 116 10.73 -0.76 0.05
CA TRP A 116 10.65 -1.03 -1.39
C TRP A 116 11.64 -2.13 -1.81
N PHE A 117 12.85 -2.14 -1.25
CA PHE A 117 13.81 -3.22 -1.43
C PHE A 117 13.25 -4.57 -1.00
N ASN A 118 12.60 -4.63 0.16
CA ASN A 118 11.95 -5.86 0.64
C ASN A 118 10.80 -6.29 -0.28
N ILE A 119 9.96 -5.34 -0.74
CA ILE A 119 8.88 -5.63 -1.70
C ILE A 119 9.46 -6.17 -3.02
N VAL A 120 10.52 -5.58 -3.56
CA VAL A 120 11.18 -6.06 -4.79
C VAL A 120 11.80 -7.45 -4.56
N THR A 121 12.38 -7.69 -3.40
CA THR A 121 13.02 -8.97 -3.07
C THR A 121 11.99 -10.11 -3.02
N THR A 122 10.81 -9.83 -2.45
CA THR A 122 9.82 -10.84 -2.09
C THR A 122 8.61 -10.90 -3.01
N GLY A 123 8.40 -9.84 -3.79
CA GLY A 123 7.20 -9.66 -4.58
C GLY A 123 5.97 -9.39 -3.71
N ASN A 124 4.86 -9.21 -4.39
CA ASN A 124 3.52 -9.24 -3.81
C ASN A 124 2.63 -10.05 -4.77
N LEU A 125 2.66 -11.37 -4.63
CA LEU A 125 1.99 -12.29 -5.56
C LEU A 125 0.46 -12.13 -5.54
N GLU A 126 -0.12 -11.74 -4.40
CA GLU A 126 -1.56 -11.41 -4.29
C GLU A 126 -1.93 -10.22 -5.18
N ARG A 127 -0.96 -9.36 -5.49
CA ARG A 127 -1.09 -8.22 -6.41
C ARG A 127 -0.31 -8.44 -7.71
N PHE A 128 0.00 -9.69 -8.04
CA PHE A 128 0.67 -10.09 -9.28
C PHE A 128 2.06 -9.45 -9.49
N MET A 129 2.69 -8.96 -8.43
CA MET A 129 4.08 -8.53 -8.45
C MET A 129 4.98 -9.72 -8.10
N PRO A 130 5.79 -10.25 -9.02
CA PRO A 130 6.69 -11.36 -8.72
C PRO A 130 7.84 -10.95 -7.79
N PRO A 131 8.47 -11.91 -7.08
CA PRO A 131 9.75 -11.69 -6.43
C PRO A 131 10.86 -11.47 -7.48
N PHE A 132 11.84 -10.63 -7.14
CA PHE A 132 13.05 -10.39 -7.92
C PHE A 132 14.31 -10.82 -7.14
N ALA A 133 14.24 -11.91 -6.39
CA ALA A 133 15.37 -12.43 -5.62
C ALA A 133 16.56 -12.86 -6.50
N SER A 134 16.32 -13.12 -7.80
CA SER A 134 17.35 -13.32 -8.83
C SER A 134 18.30 -12.14 -9.04
N LEU A 135 17.83 -10.91 -8.84
CA LEU A 135 18.69 -9.72 -8.88
C LEU A 135 19.64 -9.75 -7.69
N SER A 136 20.89 -9.30 -7.85
CA SER A 136 21.76 -9.15 -6.68
C SER A 136 21.17 -8.14 -5.69
N ASP A 137 21.55 -8.21 -4.41
CA ASP A 137 21.13 -7.21 -3.42
C ASP A 137 21.42 -5.80 -3.93
N GLN A 138 22.56 -5.59 -4.58
CA GLN A 138 22.89 -4.28 -5.10
C GLN A 138 22.04 -3.88 -6.32
N ASP A 139 21.68 -4.81 -7.20
CA ASP A 139 20.79 -4.53 -8.34
C ASP A 139 19.38 -4.15 -7.88
N ARG A 140 18.89 -4.81 -6.83
CA ARG A 140 17.62 -4.44 -6.18
C ARG A 140 17.68 -3.06 -5.54
N TRP A 141 18.81 -2.72 -4.92
CA TRP A 141 19.04 -1.36 -4.43
C TRP A 141 19.09 -0.34 -5.57
N ASP A 142 19.80 -0.64 -6.66
CA ASP A 142 19.92 0.23 -7.83
C ASP A 142 18.54 0.51 -8.47
N VAL A 143 17.69 -0.52 -8.66
CA VAL A 143 16.33 -0.35 -9.23
C VAL A 143 15.37 0.38 -8.27
N VAL A 144 15.46 0.16 -6.95
CA VAL A 144 14.64 0.88 -5.97
C VAL A 144 14.97 2.37 -5.98
N PHE A 145 16.25 2.72 -5.98
CA PHE A 145 16.66 4.13 -6.04
C PHE A 145 16.35 4.77 -7.39
N TYR A 146 16.41 4.01 -8.50
CA TYR A 146 15.91 4.48 -9.78
C TYR A 146 14.41 4.74 -9.75
N ALA A 147 13.60 3.80 -9.25
CA ALA A 147 12.15 3.95 -9.16
C ALA A 147 11.75 5.17 -8.32
N LEU A 148 12.40 5.39 -7.18
CA LEU A 148 12.21 6.58 -6.35
C LEU A 148 12.57 7.88 -7.07
N SER A 149 13.52 7.83 -8.01
CA SER A 149 13.92 8.99 -8.81
C SER A 149 12.87 9.38 -9.86
N LEU A 150 11.94 8.49 -10.22
CA LEU A 150 10.87 8.79 -11.18
C LEU A 150 9.89 9.83 -10.64
N GLY A 151 9.68 9.87 -9.32
CA GLY A 151 8.89 10.90 -8.64
C GLY A 151 9.64 12.21 -8.38
N ALA A 152 10.87 12.35 -8.88
CA ALA A 152 11.73 13.52 -8.70
C ALA A 152 12.19 14.06 -10.07
N PRO A 153 11.46 15.02 -10.69
CA PRO A 153 11.87 15.61 -11.96
C PRO A 153 13.26 16.25 -11.88
N ALA A 154 13.98 16.26 -13.02
CA ALA A 154 15.35 16.77 -13.11
C ALA A 154 15.48 18.25 -12.66
N GLU A 155 14.42 19.04 -12.82
CA GLU A 155 14.37 20.43 -12.37
C GLU A 155 14.48 20.56 -10.85
N LEU A 156 13.85 19.67 -10.07
CA LEU A 156 13.99 19.65 -8.61
C LEU A 156 15.43 19.34 -8.18
N LEU A 157 16.15 18.53 -8.94
CA LEU A 157 17.54 18.19 -8.64
C LEU A 157 18.46 19.42 -8.82
N GLU A 158 18.27 20.19 -9.88
CA GLU A 158 19.04 21.42 -10.13
C GLU A 158 18.69 22.54 -9.14
N THR A 159 17.41 22.75 -8.83
CA THR A 159 17.00 23.69 -7.78
C THR A 159 17.59 23.29 -6.42
N GLY A 160 17.53 21.99 -6.08
CA GLY A 160 18.09 21.46 -4.85
C GLY A 160 19.60 21.65 -4.74
N LYS A 161 20.33 21.50 -5.85
CA LYS A 161 21.76 21.75 -5.95
C LYS A 161 22.11 23.20 -5.62
N GLN A 162 21.37 24.16 -6.20
CA GLN A 162 21.58 25.57 -5.93
C GLN A 162 21.34 25.90 -4.44
N ILE A 163 20.22 25.43 -3.89
CA ILE A 163 19.90 25.63 -2.47
C ILE A 163 20.98 25.03 -1.57
N TYR A 164 21.44 23.81 -1.88
CA TYR A 164 22.49 23.16 -1.12
C TYR A 164 23.79 23.96 -1.13
N GLN A 165 24.21 24.45 -2.30
CA GLN A 165 25.42 25.25 -2.44
C GLN A 165 25.33 26.56 -1.65
N GLU A 166 24.19 27.24 -1.69
CA GLU A 166 23.99 28.54 -1.04
C GLU A 166 23.79 28.44 0.47
N GLN A 167 23.10 27.40 0.95
CA GLN A 167 22.57 27.37 2.32
C GLN A 167 23.05 26.19 3.18
N CYS A 168 23.52 25.09 2.58
CA CYS A 168 23.84 23.85 3.31
C CYS A 168 25.34 23.51 3.30
N SER A 169 26.03 23.80 2.20
CA SER A 169 27.41 23.38 1.93
C SER A 169 28.42 23.93 2.95
N GLY A 170 28.15 25.09 3.55
CA GLY A 170 29.01 25.71 4.56
C GLY A 170 29.19 24.87 5.84
N CYS A 171 28.23 23.99 6.16
CA CYS A 171 28.31 23.09 7.29
C CYS A 171 28.39 21.61 6.88
N HIS A 172 27.67 21.21 5.82
CA HIS A 172 27.62 19.81 5.36
C HIS A 172 28.75 19.46 4.36
N GLY A 173 29.52 20.46 3.91
CA GLY A 173 30.60 20.32 2.93
C GLY A 173 30.08 20.17 1.50
N GLU A 174 30.87 20.51 0.48
CA GLU A 174 30.44 20.42 -0.93
C GLU A 174 30.05 19.00 -1.36
N GLN A 175 30.61 17.99 -0.71
CA GLN A 175 30.36 16.57 -0.99
C GLN A 175 29.37 15.90 -0.02
N GLY A 176 28.75 16.64 0.90
CA GLY A 176 27.77 16.08 1.85
C GLY A 176 28.34 15.19 2.96
N LYS A 177 29.66 15.30 3.23
CA LYS A 177 30.38 14.43 4.17
C LYS A 177 30.71 15.06 5.51
N GLN A 178 30.46 16.36 5.69
CA GLN A 178 30.89 17.11 6.87
C GLN A 178 29.79 17.25 7.94
N SER A 179 28.77 16.40 7.88
CA SER A 179 27.71 16.30 8.89
C SER A 179 27.76 15.00 9.68
N ARG A 180 26.96 14.95 10.76
CA ARG A 180 26.73 13.72 11.55
C ARG A 180 26.24 12.54 10.69
N THR A 181 25.55 12.83 9.59
CA THR A 181 25.22 11.86 8.55
C THR A 181 26.10 12.14 7.33
N ASP A 182 26.81 11.13 6.83
CA ASP A 182 27.45 11.20 5.51
C ASP A 182 26.38 10.93 4.45
N PHE A 183 26.03 11.93 3.66
CA PHE A 183 24.99 11.78 2.63
C PHE A 183 25.46 10.97 1.43
N SER A 184 26.76 10.74 1.28
CA SER A 184 27.32 9.86 0.25
C SER A 184 27.29 8.39 0.63
N ASP A 185 27.05 8.07 1.91
CA ASP A 185 26.86 6.71 2.37
C ASP A 185 25.48 6.19 1.93
N PRO A 186 25.39 5.22 1.01
CA PRO A 186 24.11 4.67 0.56
C PRO A 186 23.33 4.01 1.71
N ALA A 187 24.02 3.44 2.71
CA ALA A 187 23.36 2.81 3.86
C ALA A 187 22.62 3.84 4.72
N ALA A 188 23.08 5.09 4.73
CA ALA A 188 22.40 6.20 5.39
C ALA A 188 21.01 6.48 4.78
N TRP A 189 20.74 6.06 3.55
CA TRP A 189 19.46 6.32 2.89
C TRP A 189 18.48 5.16 2.95
N ALA A 190 18.93 3.96 3.32
CA ALA A 190 18.10 2.75 3.33
C ALA A 190 16.79 2.92 4.12
N GLU A 191 16.86 3.46 5.33
CA GLU A 191 15.68 3.63 6.21
C GLU A 191 15.05 5.04 6.14
N ARG A 192 15.52 5.92 5.24
CA ARG A 192 15.12 7.34 5.23
C ARG A 192 14.24 7.68 4.04
N SER A 193 12.96 7.95 4.32
CA SER A 193 12.04 8.53 3.33
C SER A 193 12.43 9.97 2.98
N LEU A 194 11.95 10.45 1.83
CA LEU A 194 12.25 11.82 1.40
C LEU A 194 11.54 12.82 2.34
N GLN A 195 10.31 12.48 2.75
CA GLN A 195 9.54 13.24 3.72
C GLN A 195 10.25 13.40 5.07
N ALA A 196 10.96 12.36 5.54
CA ALA A 196 11.72 12.47 6.79
C ALA A 196 12.86 13.49 6.68
N VAL A 197 13.50 13.57 5.52
CA VAL A 197 14.60 14.52 5.24
C VAL A 197 14.05 15.93 5.06
N GLU A 198 12.93 16.09 4.36
CA GLU A 198 12.20 17.36 4.27
C GLU A 198 11.84 17.88 5.67
N ASN A 199 11.32 17.03 6.54
CA ASN A 199 10.96 17.39 7.91
C ASN A 199 12.20 17.80 8.74
N ALA A 200 13.34 17.14 8.51
CA ALA A 200 14.60 17.49 9.16
C ALA A 200 15.11 18.87 8.71
N ILE A 201 15.01 19.19 7.41
CA ILE A 201 15.36 20.51 6.86
C ILE A 201 14.39 21.58 7.37
N ALA A 202 13.09 21.31 7.31
CA ALA A 202 12.06 22.26 7.71
C ALA A 202 12.20 22.66 9.19
N ASN A 203 12.35 21.69 10.08
CA ASN A 203 12.37 21.91 11.53
C ASN A 203 13.78 22.18 12.10
N GLY A 204 14.83 21.82 11.37
CA GLY A 204 16.20 21.87 11.85
C GLY A 204 16.45 20.90 13.02
N SER A 205 17.68 20.95 13.55
CA SER A 205 18.09 20.25 14.77
C SER A 205 18.93 21.20 15.62
N PRO A 206 18.31 22.14 16.37
CA PRO A 206 19.02 23.11 17.18
C PRO A 206 19.89 22.44 18.27
N PRO A 207 21.07 23.02 18.61
CA PRO A 207 21.60 24.30 18.12
C PRO A 207 22.41 24.18 16.81
N GLU A 208 22.64 22.98 16.28
CA GLU A 208 23.61 22.70 15.21
C GLU A 208 23.06 23.03 13.81
N MET A 209 21.80 22.69 13.54
CA MET A 209 21.12 22.94 12.27
C MET A 209 19.90 23.83 12.50
N PRO A 210 19.83 25.05 11.94
CA PRO A 210 18.65 25.90 12.06
C PRO A 210 17.45 25.32 11.29
N ALA A 211 16.24 25.76 11.66
CA ALA A 211 15.03 25.47 10.91
C ALA A 211 14.97 26.28 9.61
N PHE A 212 14.70 25.65 8.48
CA PHE A 212 14.60 26.33 7.18
C PHE A 212 13.15 26.62 6.75
N SER A 213 12.14 26.19 7.51
CA SER A 213 10.72 26.48 7.20
C SER A 213 10.37 27.97 7.14
N GLY A 214 11.21 28.84 7.72
CA GLY A 214 11.06 30.29 7.67
C GLY A 214 11.76 30.97 6.48
N SER A 215 12.66 30.27 5.79
CA SER A 215 13.49 30.82 4.70
C SER A 215 13.33 30.11 3.36
N LEU A 216 12.84 28.86 3.37
CA LEU A 216 12.58 28.04 2.18
C LEU A 216 11.10 27.65 2.12
N GLN A 217 10.54 27.68 0.92
CA GLN A 217 9.21 27.13 0.63
C GLN A 217 9.21 25.59 0.67
N PRO A 218 8.05 24.94 0.85
CA PRO A 218 7.97 23.47 0.88
C PRO A 218 8.60 22.77 -0.34
N ASP A 219 8.42 23.34 -1.54
CA ASP A 219 9.01 22.78 -2.77
C ASP A 219 10.53 22.95 -2.83
N GLU A 220 11.05 24.04 -2.26
CA GLU A 220 12.50 24.28 -2.16
C GLU A 220 13.13 23.32 -1.13
N ILE A 221 12.45 23.06 -0.02
CA ILE A 221 12.86 22.06 0.98
C ILE A 221 12.89 20.66 0.36
N ARG A 222 11.88 20.32 -0.43
CA ARG A 222 11.82 19.06 -1.18
C ARG A 222 12.94 18.97 -2.21
N ALA A 223 13.19 20.03 -2.97
CA ALA A 223 14.30 20.10 -3.92
C ALA A 223 15.65 19.82 -3.22
N ALA A 224 15.90 20.48 -2.08
CA ALA A 224 17.08 20.24 -1.26
C ALA A 224 17.17 18.78 -0.78
N ALA A 225 16.06 18.19 -0.31
CA ALA A 225 16.03 16.78 0.11
C ALA A 225 16.33 15.80 -1.04
N VAL A 226 15.80 16.07 -2.24
CA VAL A 226 16.08 15.29 -3.46
C VAL A 226 17.57 15.36 -3.80
N TYR A 227 18.15 16.55 -3.73
CA TYR A 227 19.57 16.74 -3.99
C TYR A 227 20.45 16.05 -2.94
N LEU A 228 20.11 16.10 -1.65
CA LEU A 228 20.82 15.36 -0.61
C LEU A 228 20.86 13.86 -0.90
N ARG A 229 19.75 13.27 -1.35
CA ARG A 229 19.70 11.84 -1.72
C ARG A 229 20.64 11.51 -2.88
N SER A 230 20.86 12.47 -3.79
CA SER A 230 21.72 12.26 -4.97
C SER A 230 23.19 12.01 -4.63
N PHE A 231 23.67 12.42 -3.45
CA PHE A 231 25.06 12.14 -3.02
C PHE A 231 25.37 10.64 -2.91
N SER A 232 24.35 9.80 -2.71
CA SER A 232 24.48 8.35 -2.64
C SER A 232 24.54 7.64 -4.00
N GLN A 233 24.38 8.38 -5.10
CA GLN A 233 24.46 7.85 -6.46
C GLN A 233 25.91 7.84 -6.96
N ALA A 234 26.27 6.82 -7.72
CA ALA A 234 27.55 6.80 -8.43
C ALA A 234 27.56 7.91 -9.48
N THR A 235 28.52 8.84 -9.38
CA THR A 235 28.73 9.84 -10.43
C THR A 235 29.25 9.15 -11.67
N ALA A 236 28.45 9.06 -12.73
CA ALA A 236 28.94 8.64 -14.03
C ALA A 236 30.05 9.60 -14.46
N SER A 237 31.29 9.08 -14.51
CA SER A 237 32.40 9.70 -15.22
C SER A 237 31.90 10.07 -16.62
N GLY A 238 31.96 11.35 -16.95
CA GLY A 238 31.22 11.92 -18.06
C GLY A 238 31.47 11.23 -19.40
N GLU A 239 30.39 10.83 -20.06
CA GLU A 239 30.27 10.85 -21.51
C GLU A 239 28.78 10.95 -21.89
N ASN A 240 28.42 12.17 -22.31
CA ASN A 240 27.31 12.55 -23.16
C ASN A 240 25.89 12.04 -22.80
N GLN A 241 25.19 12.83 -21.98
CA GLN A 241 23.74 12.93 -22.04
C GLN A 241 23.34 13.50 -23.41
N THR A 242 23.03 12.66 -24.38
CA THR A 242 22.22 13.10 -25.51
C THR A 242 20.77 13.19 -25.07
N ALA A 243 20.27 14.42 -25.13
CA ALA A 243 18.89 14.79 -24.91
C ALA A 243 17.90 13.93 -25.70
N PHE A 244 16.76 13.73 -25.07
CA PHE A 244 15.51 13.21 -25.60
C PHE A 244 15.21 13.67 -27.05
N GLY A 245 15.10 12.70 -27.95
CA GLY A 245 14.38 12.83 -29.20
C GLY A 245 12.96 12.30 -29.04
N SER A 246 12.01 13.23 -29.13
CA SER A 246 10.62 13.12 -29.58
C SER A 246 9.95 11.73 -29.68
N ASP A 247 8.73 11.69 -29.11
CA ASP A 247 7.64 10.75 -29.37
C ASP A 247 7.72 9.99 -30.70
N GLU A 248 8.17 8.74 -30.63
CA GLU A 248 7.77 7.69 -31.56
C GLU A 248 7.68 6.38 -30.75
N PRO A 249 6.54 5.66 -30.77
CA PRO A 249 6.44 4.39 -30.05
C PRO A 249 7.49 3.43 -30.61
N PRO A 250 8.17 2.62 -29.77
CA PRO A 250 9.13 1.66 -30.28
C PRO A 250 8.41 0.73 -31.25
N SER A 251 8.76 0.87 -32.52
CA SER A 251 8.44 -0.07 -33.59
C SER A 251 8.76 -1.48 -33.10
N SER A 252 7.79 -2.38 -33.25
CA SER A 252 7.87 -3.80 -32.89
C SER A 252 9.22 -4.38 -33.30
N ALA A 253 10.05 -4.70 -32.30
CA ALA A 253 11.26 -5.47 -32.53
C ALA A 253 10.88 -6.78 -33.26
N PRO A 254 11.66 -7.23 -34.26
CA PRO A 254 11.31 -8.40 -35.05
C PRO A 254 11.15 -9.65 -34.15
N GLU A 255 10.03 -10.35 -34.30
CA GLU A 255 9.72 -11.61 -33.62
C GLU A 255 10.83 -12.63 -33.88
N THR A 256 11.70 -12.88 -32.90
CA THR A 256 12.71 -13.92 -32.99
C THR A 256 12.08 -15.23 -32.51
N ARG A 257 11.44 -15.96 -33.43
CA ARG A 257 10.86 -17.29 -33.13
C ARG A 257 11.96 -18.35 -33.09
N GLY A 258 11.99 -19.17 -32.05
CA GLY A 258 12.96 -20.26 -31.90
C GLY A 258 12.52 -21.35 -30.93
N LYS A 259 13.38 -22.36 -30.72
CA LYS A 259 13.24 -23.33 -29.62
C LYS A 259 14.29 -23.06 -28.57
N LEU A 260 13.91 -23.23 -27.31
CA LEU A 260 14.73 -23.02 -26.12
C LEU A 260 14.78 -24.31 -25.30
N ALA A 261 15.96 -24.68 -24.81
CA ALA A 261 16.10 -25.74 -23.82
C ALA A 261 16.20 -25.11 -22.43
N VAL A 262 15.21 -25.36 -21.58
CA VAL A 262 15.18 -24.91 -20.19
C VAL A 262 15.57 -26.07 -19.30
N SER A 263 16.38 -25.83 -18.29
CA SER A 263 16.81 -26.80 -17.30
C SER A 263 16.92 -26.13 -15.95
N GLY A 264 17.09 -26.93 -14.91
CA GLY A 264 17.27 -26.40 -13.59
C GLY A 264 17.54 -27.48 -12.58
N ARG A 265 17.70 -27.06 -11.33
CA ARG A 265 17.80 -27.95 -10.19
C ARG A 265 16.91 -27.45 -9.09
N ILE A 266 16.16 -28.36 -8.47
CA ILE A 266 15.51 -28.06 -7.21
C ILE A 266 16.55 -28.13 -6.10
N VAL A 267 16.67 -27.04 -5.33
CA VAL A 267 17.59 -26.94 -4.21
C VAL A 267 16.77 -26.79 -2.93
N HIS A 268 17.04 -27.62 -1.93
CA HIS A 268 16.48 -27.41 -0.61
C HIS A 268 17.26 -26.30 0.09
N ALA A 269 16.59 -25.29 0.66
CA ALA A 269 17.25 -24.14 1.29
C ALA A 269 18.30 -24.53 2.35
N ALA A 270 17.99 -25.54 3.18
CA ALA A 270 18.92 -26.11 4.16
C ALA A 270 19.93 -27.15 3.60
N GLY A 271 20.04 -27.31 2.28
CA GLY A 271 20.97 -28.25 1.63
C GLY A 271 20.63 -29.74 1.80
N LYS A 272 19.39 -30.07 2.17
CA LYS A 272 18.94 -31.47 2.32
C LYS A 272 18.81 -32.16 0.96
N ASN A 273 19.00 -33.48 0.96
CA ASN A 273 18.68 -34.31 -0.20
C ASN A 273 17.16 -34.35 -0.40
N LEU A 274 16.72 -34.06 -1.62
CA LEU A 274 15.33 -34.09 -2.02
C LEU A 274 14.94 -35.48 -2.57
N PRO A 275 13.68 -35.90 -2.43
CA PRO A 275 13.21 -37.12 -3.07
C PRO A 275 13.28 -36.98 -4.60
N PRO A 276 13.57 -38.07 -5.34
CA PRO A 276 13.52 -38.07 -6.79
C PRO A 276 12.08 -37.92 -7.29
N GLY A 277 11.92 -37.44 -8.53
CA GLY A 277 10.62 -37.45 -9.20
C GLY A 277 9.64 -36.39 -8.71
N LEU A 278 10.11 -35.31 -8.09
CA LEU A 278 9.29 -34.14 -7.77
C LEU A 278 8.67 -33.58 -9.06
N LYS A 279 7.39 -33.23 -9.00
CA LYS A 279 6.69 -32.61 -10.12
C LYS A 279 7.18 -31.18 -10.30
N VAL A 280 7.61 -30.87 -11.52
CA VAL A 280 8.09 -29.56 -11.94
C VAL A 280 7.21 -29.08 -13.09
N LEU A 281 6.73 -27.84 -12.99
CA LEU A 281 5.88 -27.21 -14.00
C LEU A 281 6.62 -25.99 -14.54
N LEU A 282 6.82 -25.93 -15.85
CA LEU A 282 7.21 -24.72 -16.55
C LEU A 282 5.95 -24.06 -17.10
N GLN A 283 5.68 -22.84 -16.66
CA GLN A 283 4.61 -22.01 -17.19
C GLN A 283 5.22 -20.92 -18.06
N VAL A 284 4.68 -20.79 -19.27
CA VAL A 284 5.01 -19.74 -20.22
C VAL A 284 3.88 -18.74 -20.22
N TYR A 285 4.19 -17.50 -19.91
CA TYR A 285 3.25 -16.39 -19.94
C TYR A 285 3.56 -15.52 -21.14
N GLU A 286 2.53 -15.09 -21.85
CA GLU A 286 2.60 -14.04 -22.86
C GLU A 286 1.58 -12.98 -22.46
N ASN A 287 2.01 -11.72 -22.34
CA ASN A 287 1.16 -10.64 -21.83
C ASN A 287 0.45 -11.02 -20.52
N MET A 288 1.15 -11.68 -19.58
CA MET A 288 0.60 -12.10 -18.28
C MET A 288 -0.58 -13.10 -18.35
N GLN A 289 -0.83 -13.71 -19.51
CA GLN A 289 -1.73 -14.85 -19.65
C GLN A 289 -0.91 -16.13 -19.83
N PRO A 290 -1.24 -17.24 -19.14
CA PRO A 290 -0.57 -18.50 -19.36
C PRO A 290 -0.90 -19.00 -20.76
N VAL A 291 0.11 -19.10 -21.62
CA VAL A 291 -0.02 -19.57 -23.02
C VAL A 291 0.46 -21.00 -23.20
N ALA A 292 1.34 -21.48 -22.31
CA ALA A 292 1.74 -22.87 -22.27
C ALA A 292 2.08 -23.31 -20.85
N GLU A 293 1.82 -24.58 -20.57
CA GLU A 293 2.26 -25.26 -19.36
C GLU A 293 2.89 -26.60 -19.75
N VAL A 294 4.10 -26.85 -19.27
CA VAL A 294 4.86 -28.07 -19.56
C VAL A 294 5.25 -28.72 -18.24
N GLU A 295 4.93 -30.00 -18.09
CA GLU A 295 5.29 -30.78 -16.90
C GLU A 295 6.55 -31.60 -17.13
N ALA A 296 7.42 -31.64 -16.13
CA ALA A 296 8.56 -32.53 -16.03
C ALA A 296 8.66 -33.11 -14.60
N LYS A 297 9.57 -34.07 -14.43
CA LYS A 297 9.92 -34.64 -13.12
C LYS A 297 11.42 -34.50 -12.88
N THR A 298 11.80 -34.32 -11.62
CA THR A 298 13.22 -34.30 -11.26
C THR A 298 13.88 -35.67 -11.37
N GLN A 299 15.16 -35.65 -11.71
CA GLN A 299 16.07 -36.78 -11.60
C GLN A 299 16.51 -37.00 -10.14
N ALA A 300 17.28 -38.05 -9.89
CA ALA A 300 17.76 -38.41 -8.55
C ALA A 300 18.68 -37.36 -7.90
N ASP A 301 19.33 -36.53 -8.71
CA ASP A 301 20.14 -35.41 -8.24
C ASP A 301 19.30 -34.12 -8.06
N GLY A 302 17.98 -34.14 -8.33
CA GLY A 302 17.11 -32.97 -8.26
C GLY A 302 17.10 -32.11 -9.53
N SER A 303 17.83 -32.50 -10.58
CA SER A 303 17.83 -31.79 -11.86
C SER A 303 16.55 -32.04 -12.67
N PHE A 304 16.15 -31.08 -13.49
CA PHE A 304 15.05 -31.20 -14.44
C PHE A 304 15.40 -30.52 -15.76
N ALA A 305 14.69 -30.89 -16.83
CA ALA A 305 14.86 -30.29 -18.14
C ALA A 305 13.58 -30.31 -18.96
N PHE A 306 13.38 -29.23 -19.72
CA PHE A 306 12.39 -28.99 -20.75
C PHE A 306 13.14 -28.78 -22.07
N PRO A 307 13.34 -29.83 -22.88
CA PRO A 307 14.27 -29.79 -24.01
C PRO A 307 13.79 -28.94 -25.19
N GLU A 308 12.48 -28.72 -25.32
CA GLU A 308 11.90 -27.90 -26.37
C GLU A 308 10.78 -27.01 -25.79
N VAL A 309 11.12 -25.75 -25.53
CA VAL A 309 10.19 -24.69 -25.14
C VAL A 309 10.14 -23.70 -26.29
N GLU A 310 8.93 -23.32 -26.72
CA GLU A 310 8.81 -22.29 -27.75
C GLU A 310 9.35 -20.96 -27.22
N ARG A 311 10.14 -20.29 -28.06
CA ARG A 311 10.74 -19.00 -27.76
C ARG A 311 10.04 -17.93 -28.57
N LEU A 312 9.32 -17.03 -27.89
CA LEU A 312 8.80 -15.79 -28.45
C LEU A 312 9.25 -14.59 -27.60
N ASN A 313 9.63 -13.49 -28.24
CA ASN A 313 9.93 -12.25 -27.53
C ASN A 313 8.66 -11.72 -26.84
N GLY A 314 8.79 -11.28 -25.59
CA GLY A 314 7.65 -10.87 -24.75
C GLY A 314 7.05 -11.98 -23.88
N GLN A 315 7.59 -13.20 -23.97
CA GLN A 315 7.23 -14.28 -23.04
C GLN A 315 8.02 -14.24 -21.74
N PHE A 316 7.42 -14.76 -20.68
CA PHE A 316 8.04 -14.99 -19.38
C PHE A 316 7.96 -16.46 -19.02
N LEU A 317 9.02 -17.00 -18.44
CA LEU A 317 9.10 -18.36 -17.97
C LEU A 317 9.08 -18.36 -16.44
N ILE A 318 8.20 -19.17 -15.86
CA ILE A 318 8.19 -19.45 -14.42
C ILE A 318 8.27 -20.95 -14.27
N VAL A 319 9.29 -21.43 -13.58
CA VAL A 319 9.37 -22.83 -13.18
C VAL A 319 8.85 -22.95 -11.77
N SER A 320 8.02 -23.94 -11.50
CA SER A 320 7.57 -24.26 -10.15
C SER A 320 7.77 -25.72 -9.85
N ALA A 321 7.95 -26.02 -8.57
CA ALA A 321 8.08 -27.37 -8.07
C ALA A 321 7.08 -27.61 -6.94
N VAL A 322 6.44 -28.77 -6.95
CA VAL A 322 5.58 -29.19 -5.84
C VAL A 322 6.41 -29.99 -4.85
N TYR A 323 6.52 -29.49 -3.61
CA TYR A 323 7.21 -30.13 -2.50
C TYR A 323 6.33 -30.05 -1.24
N GLN A 324 6.07 -31.19 -0.59
CA GLN A 324 5.17 -31.28 0.58
C GLN A 324 3.79 -30.64 0.34
N GLU A 325 3.18 -30.91 -0.83
CA GLU A 325 1.87 -30.36 -1.25
C GLU A 325 1.84 -28.82 -1.43
N MET A 326 2.97 -28.15 -1.25
CA MET A 326 3.14 -26.72 -1.53
C MET A 326 3.86 -26.52 -2.86
N GLN A 327 3.44 -25.51 -3.62
CA GLN A 327 4.09 -25.13 -4.86
C GLN A 327 5.09 -24.00 -4.58
N PHE A 328 6.35 -24.24 -4.94
CA PHE A 328 7.44 -23.27 -4.86
C PHE A 328 7.79 -22.81 -6.26
N PHE A 329 8.05 -21.52 -6.43
CA PHE A 329 8.29 -20.91 -7.73
C PHE A 329 9.75 -20.47 -7.86
N SER A 330 10.27 -20.48 -9.08
CA SER A 330 11.48 -19.79 -9.48
C SER A 330 11.20 -18.29 -9.60
N ASP A 331 12.25 -17.52 -9.81
CA ASP A 331 12.11 -16.18 -10.35
C ASP A 331 11.44 -16.22 -11.74
N VAL A 332 10.82 -15.09 -12.09
CA VAL A 332 10.28 -14.88 -13.45
C VAL A 332 11.46 -14.60 -14.38
N VAL A 333 11.57 -15.38 -15.44
CA VAL A 333 12.65 -15.28 -16.42
C VAL A 333 12.08 -14.76 -17.74
N PRO A 334 12.30 -13.48 -18.08
CA PRO A 334 11.93 -12.94 -19.39
C PRO A 334 12.72 -13.65 -20.50
N VAL A 335 12.03 -14.08 -21.54
CA VAL A 335 12.64 -14.78 -22.69
C VAL A 335 13.58 -13.88 -23.49
N SER A 336 13.41 -12.57 -23.38
CA SER A 336 14.32 -11.54 -23.92
C SER A 336 15.74 -11.65 -23.36
N ASP A 337 15.87 -12.07 -22.11
CA ASP A 337 17.14 -12.05 -21.37
C ASP A 337 17.98 -13.30 -21.63
N LEU A 338 17.42 -14.25 -22.38
CA LEU A 338 17.99 -15.58 -22.58
C LEU A 338 18.94 -15.60 -23.79
N PRO A 339 20.19 -16.07 -23.62
CA PRO A 339 21.14 -16.20 -24.70
C PRO A 339 20.63 -17.13 -25.81
N GLN A 340 20.93 -16.80 -27.08
CA GLN A 340 20.56 -17.66 -28.21
C GLN A 340 21.38 -18.95 -28.22
N GLY A 341 20.71 -20.10 -28.10
CA GLY A 341 21.33 -21.42 -28.29
C GLY A 341 22.01 -22.02 -27.06
N GLU A 342 21.92 -21.37 -25.89
CA GLU A 342 22.44 -21.91 -24.63
C GLU A 342 21.34 -22.56 -23.78
N LEU A 343 21.75 -23.49 -22.92
CA LEU A 343 20.90 -24.14 -21.94
C LEU A 343 20.53 -23.13 -20.85
N VAL A 344 19.24 -22.83 -20.69
CA VAL A 344 18.78 -21.90 -19.66
C VAL A 344 18.66 -22.64 -18.35
N ASN A 345 19.31 -22.14 -17.29
CA ASN A 345 19.29 -22.75 -15.96
C ASN A 345 18.43 -21.93 -15.00
N ILE A 346 17.27 -22.46 -14.61
CA ILE A 346 16.30 -21.82 -13.72
C ILE A 346 16.21 -22.66 -12.44
N PRO A 347 16.93 -22.34 -11.36
CA PRO A 347 16.81 -23.09 -10.10
C PRO A 347 15.47 -22.81 -9.41
N VAL A 348 15.00 -23.78 -8.63
CA VAL A 348 13.84 -23.61 -7.73
C VAL A 348 14.28 -23.94 -6.32
N THR A 349 14.09 -23.00 -5.39
CA THR A 349 14.41 -23.21 -3.97
C THR A 349 13.16 -23.65 -3.22
N VAL A 350 13.25 -24.78 -2.53
CA VAL A 350 12.16 -25.33 -1.69
C VAL A 350 12.53 -25.28 -0.21
N TYR A 351 11.49 -25.17 0.61
CA TYR A 351 11.59 -25.12 2.07
C TYR A 351 10.73 -26.21 2.67
N ASP A 352 11.13 -26.72 3.84
CA ASP A 352 10.22 -27.52 4.65
C ASP A 352 9.07 -26.64 5.17
N THR A 353 7.92 -27.26 5.37
CA THR A 353 6.73 -26.59 5.91
C THR A 353 6.50 -26.98 7.37
N THR A 354 5.91 -26.08 8.14
CA THR A 354 5.42 -26.33 9.49
C THR A 354 4.08 -25.62 9.70
N SER A 355 3.23 -26.17 10.57
CA SER A 355 2.03 -25.48 11.06
C SER A 355 2.25 -24.83 12.43
N ASP A 356 3.48 -24.91 12.96
CA ASP A 356 3.84 -24.29 14.22
C ASP A 356 4.08 -22.79 14.07
N THR A 357 3.11 -22.00 14.55
CA THR A 357 3.17 -20.53 14.55
C THR A 357 3.94 -19.96 15.73
N SER A 358 4.38 -20.78 16.70
CA SER A 358 5.09 -20.29 17.90
C SER A 358 6.46 -19.70 17.59
N THR A 359 6.98 -19.97 16.39
CA THR A 359 8.23 -19.42 15.86
C THR A 359 8.10 -18.00 15.35
N LEU A 360 6.88 -17.54 15.04
CA LEU A 360 6.61 -16.24 14.44
C LEU A 360 6.67 -15.13 15.48
N ILE A 361 7.08 -13.94 15.02
CA ILE A 361 7.19 -12.76 15.86
C ILE A 361 6.56 -11.57 15.13
N VAL A 362 5.77 -10.77 15.83
CA VAL A 362 5.39 -9.44 15.34
C VAL A 362 6.55 -8.50 15.64
N GLU A 363 7.35 -8.20 14.62
CA GLU A 363 8.50 -7.29 14.75
C GLU A 363 8.02 -5.87 15.06
N ARG A 364 6.93 -5.44 14.40
CA ARG A 364 6.33 -4.13 14.62
C ARG A 364 4.82 -4.18 14.47
N ALA A 365 4.12 -3.69 15.48
CA ALA A 365 2.68 -3.47 15.46
C ALA A 365 2.40 -1.96 15.53
N HIS A 366 1.51 -1.46 14.68
CA HIS A 366 0.96 -0.11 14.81
C HIS A 366 -0.55 -0.19 15.04
N LEU A 367 -1.03 0.56 16.04
CA LEU A 367 -2.42 0.71 16.38
C LEU A 367 -2.84 2.17 16.22
N PHE A 368 -3.78 2.46 15.33
CA PHE A 368 -4.30 3.80 15.12
C PHE A 368 -5.74 3.90 15.63
N LEU A 369 -6.02 4.93 16.42
CA LEU A 369 -7.33 5.19 17.01
C LEU A 369 -7.99 6.38 16.32
N ASN A 370 -9.02 6.12 15.52
CA ASN A 370 -9.71 7.11 14.70
C ASN A 370 -11.14 7.35 15.19
N PHE A 371 -11.58 8.60 15.13
CA PHE A 371 -12.91 9.03 15.59
C PHE A 371 -13.67 9.79 14.48
N GLU A 372 -13.66 9.23 13.26
CA GLU A 372 -14.29 9.83 12.09
C GLU A 372 -15.82 9.82 12.21
N ASN A 373 -16.39 8.71 12.70
CA ASN A 373 -17.83 8.56 12.87
C ASN A 373 -18.26 8.89 14.31
N PRO A 374 -19.30 9.72 14.50
CA PRO A 374 -19.84 10.00 15.83
C PRO A 374 -20.31 8.71 16.53
N GLY A 375 -19.83 8.49 17.75
CA GLY A 375 -20.22 7.34 18.57
C GLY A 375 -19.47 6.04 18.26
N GLU A 376 -18.53 6.06 17.33
CA GLU A 376 -17.69 4.92 16.99
C GLU A 376 -16.20 5.26 17.16
N LEU A 377 -15.43 4.26 17.58
CA LEU A 377 -13.98 4.25 17.52
C LEU A 377 -13.59 3.28 16.41
N GLN A 378 -12.97 3.77 15.34
CA GLN A 378 -12.32 2.88 14.38
C GLN A 378 -10.90 2.60 14.86
N VAL A 379 -10.57 1.32 14.92
CA VAL A 379 -9.25 0.81 15.26
C VAL A 379 -8.62 0.26 14.00
N VAL A 380 -7.43 0.73 13.65
CA VAL A 380 -6.64 0.20 12.52
C VAL A 380 -5.38 -0.44 13.06
N GLU A 381 -5.18 -1.71 12.71
CA GLU A 381 -4.07 -2.56 13.14
C GLU A 381 -3.20 -2.92 11.95
N MET A 382 -1.92 -2.54 12.03
CA MET A 382 -0.89 -2.92 11.07
C MET A 382 0.13 -3.81 11.77
N LEU A 383 0.27 -5.05 11.32
CA LEU A 383 1.22 -6.01 11.90
C LEU A 383 2.26 -6.38 10.85
N ASN A 384 3.53 -6.20 11.20
CA ASN A 384 4.67 -6.70 10.45
C ASN A 384 5.17 -7.96 11.15
N ILE A 385 4.95 -9.11 10.52
CA ILE A 385 5.26 -10.43 11.06
C ILE A 385 6.51 -10.95 10.38
N ARG A 386 7.44 -11.43 11.20
CA ARG A 386 8.71 -12.00 10.78
C ARG A 386 8.76 -13.47 11.17
N ASN A 387 9.18 -14.31 10.24
CA ASN A 387 9.50 -15.71 10.49
C ASN A 387 11.03 -15.88 10.60
N PRO A 388 11.61 -15.95 11.82
CA PRO A 388 13.04 -16.11 12.03
C PRO A 388 13.57 -17.49 11.62
N HIS A 389 12.70 -18.47 11.37
CA HIS A 389 13.09 -19.86 11.13
C HIS A 389 13.17 -20.19 9.63
N PRO A 390 14.04 -21.14 9.22
CA PRO A 390 14.27 -21.50 7.81
C PRO A 390 13.21 -22.46 7.24
N VAL A 391 11.98 -22.42 7.76
CA VAL A 391 10.83 -23.24 7.32
C VAL A 391 9.64 -22.34 7.04
N VAL A 392 8.83 -22.68 6.04
CA VAL A 392 7.59 -21.93 5.75
C VAL A 392 6.55 -22.30 6.78
N VAL A 393 5.92 -21.30 7.41
CA VAL A 393 4.76 -21.53 8.26
C VAL A 393 3.52 -21.52 7.38
N ALA A 394 2.83 -22.65 7.27
CA ALA A 394 1.66 -22.84 6.42
C ALA A 394 0.53 -23.55 7.17
N ALA A 395 -0.65 -23.58 6.57
CA ALA A 395 -1.81 -24.19 7.19
C ALA A 395 -1.60 -25.70 7.35
N ALA A 396 -2.07 -26.28 8.45
CA ALA A 396 -1.97 -27.72 8.66
C ALA A 396 -2.75 -28.53 7.62
N LYS A 397 -3.79 -27.92 7.02
CA LYS A 397 -4.60 -28.45 5.93
C LYS A 397 -5.05 -27.32 5.01
N GLU A 398 -5.26 -27.64 3.75
CA GLU A 398 -5.81 -26.71 2.76
C GLU A 398 -7.15 -26.12 3.23
N GLY A 399 -7.34 -24.83 3.00
CA GLY A 399 -8.54 -24.09 3.42
C GLY A 399 -8.62 -23.76 4.92
N GLN A 400 -7.56 -24.02 5.71
CA GLN A 400 -7.47 -23.57 7.10
C GLN A 400 -6.63 -22.30 7.24
N ALA A 401 -6.91 -21.53 8.30
CA ALA A 401 -6.10 -20.37 8.64
C ALA A 401 -4.72 -20.80 9.18
N VAL A 402 -3.69 -20.07 8.77
CA VAL A 402 -2.32 -20.14 9.31
C VAL A 402 -2.28 -19.43 10.66
N ILE A 403 -2.73 -18.17 10.71
CA ILE A 403 -2.83 -17.39 11.96
C ILE A 403 -4.29 -17.06 12.21
N GLN A 404 -4.72 -17.15 13.47
CA GLN A 404 -6.04 -16.70 13.91
C GLN A 404 -5.90 -15.47 14.80
N TYR A 405 -6.67 -14.43 14.48
CA TYR A 405 -6.74 -13.18 15.22
C TYR A 405 -8.09 -13.08 15.90
N LYS A 406 -8.07 -12.70 17.18
CA LYS A 406 -9.28 -12.42 17.94
C LYS A 406 -9.59 -10.94 17.87
N LEU A 407 -10.85 -10.61 17.59
CA LEU A 407 -11.33 -9.26 17.62
C LEU A 407 -11.89 -8.93 19.03
N PRO A 408 -11.75 -7.67 19.49
CA PRO A 408 -12.34 -7.26 20.76
C PRO A 408 -13.87 -7.41 20.75
N PRO A 409 -14.50 -7.64 21.92
CA PRO A 409 -15.96 -7.70 22.02
C PRO A 409 -16.62 -6.42 21.49
N GLY A 410 -17.65 -6.59 20.65
CA GLY A 410 -18.35 -5.46 20.01
C GLY A 410 -17.69 -4.95 18.73
N ALA A 411 -16.60 -5.56 18.26
CA ALA A 411 -16.01 -5.25 16.97
C ALA A 411 -17.02 -5.51 15.83
N SER A 412 -17.09 -4.55 14.90
CA SER A 412 -17.95 -4.58 13.73
C SER A 412 -17.22 -3.95 12.55
N ASN A 413 -17.79 -4.05 11.34
CA ASN A 413 -17.23 -3.42 10.13
C ASN A 413 -15.74 -3.78 9.91
N LEU A 414 -15.42 -5.08 9.97
CA LEU A 414 -14.07 -5.58 9.72
C LEU A 414 -13.70 -5.35 8.24
N GLN A 415 -12.54 -4.76 8.01
CA GLN A 415 -12.01 -4.42 6.69
C GLN A 415 -10.54 -4.76 6.61
N PHE A 416 -10.05 -5.06 5.41
CA PHE A 416 -8.66 -5.41 5.13
C PHE A 416 -8.12 -4.51 4.02
N GLN A 417 -6.82 -4.22 4.06
CA GLN A 417 -6.17 -3.49 2.97
C GLN A 417 -6.06 -4.34 1.71
N ASP A 418 -5.64 -5.58 1.88
CA ASP A 418 -5.40 -6.54 0.79
C ASP A 418 -6.20 -7.83 1.11
N GLY A 419 -7.18 -8.14 0.25
CA GLY A 419 -8.07 -9.31 0.35
C GLY A 419 -9.42 -9.03 1.03
N ALA A 420 -10.27 -10.05 1.08
CA ALA A 420 -11.59 -10.01 1.72
C ALA A 420 -11.92 -11.28 2.50
N LEU A 421 -12.98 -11.22 3.31
CA LEU A 421 -13.54 -12.41 3.95
C LEU A 421 -14.07 -13.38 2.88
N GLY A 422 -13.77 -14.68 3.04
CA GLY A 422 -14.13 -15.72 2.09
C GLY A 422 -13.09 -15.98 1.00
N GLU A 423 -12.06 -15.14 0.91
CA GLU A 423 -10.89 -15.33 0.05
C GLU A 423 -9.68 -15.70 0.93
N ARG A 424 -8.75 -14.77 1.14
CA ARG A 424 -7.59 -14.93 2.04
C ARG A 424 -7.98 -15.00 3.52
N TYR A 425 -9.04 -14.31 3.92
CA TYR A 425 -9.45 -14.25 5.32
C TYR A 425 -10.66 -15.13 5.58
N LEU A 426 -10.56 -15.99 6.60
CA LEU A 426 -11.65 -16.83 7.06
C LEU A 426 -12.31 -16.18 8.26
N GLN A 427 -13.63 -15.99 8.22
CA GLN A 427 -14.36 -15.54 9.39
C GLN A 427 -14.36 -16.61 10.47
N THR A 428 -14.05 -16.24 11.72
CA THR A 428 -14.16 -17.14 12.88
C THR A 428 -15.27 -16.64 13.83
N ALA A 429 -15.54 -17.40 14.89
CA ALA A 429 -16.60 -17.04 15.84
C ALA A 429 -16.28 -15.75 16.63
N ASP A 430 -15.00 -15.48 16.87
CA ASP A 430 -14.49 -14.37 17.69
C ASP A 430 -13.46 -13.49 16.96
N GLY A 431 -13.37 -13.60 15.64
CA GLY A 431 -12.46 -12.79 14.82
C GLY A 431 -12.31 -13.30 13.39
N PHE A 432 -11.06 -13.47 12.96
CA PHE A 432 -10.75 -13.95 11.61
C PHE A 432 -9.45 -14.76 11.58
N GLY A 433 -9.22 -15.52 10.52
CA GLY A 433 -7.99 -16.23 10.27
C GLY A 433 -7.39 -15.86 8.92
N ASP A 434 -6.07 -15.71 8.85
CA ASP A 434 -5.31 -15.46 7.61
C ASP A 434 -4.82 -16.81 7.07
N THR A 435 -5.15 -17.15 5.82
CA THR A 435 -4.73 -18.40 5.17
C THR A 435 -3.36 -18.29 4.49
N SER A 436 -2.79 -17.09 4.41
CA SER A 436 -1.54 -16.86 3.70
C SER A 436 -0.36 -17.49 4.43
N SER A 437 0.49 -18.20 3.69
CA SER A 437 1.70 -18.84 4.22
C SER A 437 2.79 -17.81 4.50
N ILE A 438 3.58 -18.03 5.55
CA ILE A 438 4.59 -17.08 6.01
C ILE A 438 5.98 -17.64 5.72
N PRO A 439 6.67 -17.13 4.68
CA PRO A 439 8.00 -17.59 4.33
C PRO A 439 9.05 -17.15 5.36
N PRO A 440 10.23 -17.81 5.42
CA PRO A 440 11.36 -17.37 6.23
C PRO A 440 11.81 -15.92 5.95
N ALA A 441 12.43 -15.29 6.95
CA ALA A 441 13.12 -14.00 6.82
C ALA A 441 14.15 -14.04 5.67
N PRO A 442 14.44 -12.91 4.98
CA PRO A 442 14.09 -11.52 5.34
C PRO A 442 12.66 -11.09 4.97
N ASN A 443 11.85 -12.00 4.43
CA ASN A 443 10.49 -11.70 4.01
C ASN A 443 9.63 -11.27 5.20
N LEU A 444 8.96 -10.13 5.06
CA LEU A 444 8.02 -9.61 6.05
C LEU A 444 6.61 -9.91 5.59
N HIS A 445 5.85 -10.59 6.43
CA HIS A 445 4.42 -10.80 6.22
C HIS A 445 3.66 -9.64 6.85
N GLN A 446 3.05 -8.80 6.02
CA GLN A 446 2.28 -7.66 6.50
C GLN A 446 0.79 -7.96 6.44
N ILE A 447 0.07 -7.52 7.48
CA ILE A 447 -1.39 -7.45 7.47
C ILE A 447 -1.82 -6.09 7.99
N LEU A 448 -2.75 -5.45 7.28
CA LEU A 448 -3.41 -4.22 7.69
C LEU A 448 -4.92 -4.45 7.67
N PHE A 449 -5.56 -4.27 8.82
CA PHE A 449 -7.00 -4.43 8.97
C PHE A 449 -7.59 -3.37 9.89
N ALA A 450 -8.88 -3.10 9.74
CA ALA A 450 -9.60 -2.11 10.52
C ALA A 450 -10.95 -2.67 11.00
N TYR A 451 -11.41 -2.21 12.17
CA TYR A 451 -12.73 -2.53 12.69
C TYR A 451 -13.26 -1.39 13.56
N ASN A 452 -14.58 -1.33 13.73
CA ASN A 452 -15.25 -0.32 14.52
C ASN A 452 -15.68 -0.90 15.87
N LEU A 453 -15.51 -0.11 16.92
CA LEU A 453 -15.99 -0.37 18.27
C LEU A 453 -16.99 0.69 18.71
N PRO A 454 -18.04 0.32 19.48
CA PRO A 454 -18.91 1.28 20.13
C PRO A 454 -18.13 2.22 21.05
N TYR A 455 -18.37 3.52 20.91
CA TYR A 455 -17.78 4.58 21.73
C TYR A 455 -18.86 5.38 22.45
N GLU A 456 -19.69 4.68 23.21
CA GLU A 456 -20.78 5.26 23.98
C GLU A 456 -20.26 6.01 25.23
N ASN A 457 -20.97 7.06 25.65
CA ASN A 457 -20.64 7.82 26.85
C ASN A 457 -19.20 8.39 26.88
N HIS A 458 -18.59 8.60 25.71
CA HIS A 458 -17.22 9.12 25.58
C HIS A 458 -16.18 8.24 26.27
N LYS A 459 -16.39 6.92 26.30
CA LYS A 459 -15.48 5.97 26.91
C LYS A 459 -15.64 4.58 26.31
N THR A 460 -14.53 3.91 26.03
CA THR A 460 -14.53 2.49 25.69
C THR A 460 -13.32 1.77 26.29
N ALA A 461 -13.46 0.46 26.48
CA ALA A 461 -12.38 -0.42 26.90
C ALA A 461 -12.00 -1.30 25.71
N LEU A 462 -10.71 -1.30 25.37
CA LEU A 462 -10.15 -2.07 24.28
C LEU A 462 -9.20 -3.11 24.87
N GLN A 463 -9.41 -4.37 24.50
CA GLN A 463 -8.56 -5.49 24.88
C GLN A 463 -8.12 -6.19 23.59
N ILE A 464 -6.84 -6.09 23.27
CA ILE A 464 -6.25 -6.73 22.08
C ILE A 464 -5.30 -7.82 22.57
N ALA A 465 -5.44 -9.04 22.07
CA ALA A 465 -4.52 -10.14 22.33
C ALA A 465 -3.99 -10.67 21.01
N LEU A 466 -2.72 -10.41 20.71
CA LEU A 466 -2.07 -10.88 19.50
C LEU A 466 -1.56 -12.32 19.71
N PRO A 467 -1.73 -13.23 18.74
CA PRO A 467 -1.41 -14.66 18.91
C PRO A 467 0.10 -14.96 18.98
N MET A 468 0.93 -13.95 18.75
CA MET A 468 2.39 -14.02 18.64
C MET A 468 3.04 -12.98 19.57
N PRO A 469 4.30 -13.17 20.00
CA PRO A 469 5.02 -12.15 20.73
C PRO A 469 5.23 -10.90 19.87
N VAL A 470 5.19 -9.72 20.51
CA VAL A 470 5.34 -8.42 19.85
C VAL A 470 6.61 -7.73 20.36
N GLN A 471 7.56 -7.48 19.47
CA GLN A 471 8.80 -6.80 19.83
C GLN A 471 8.59 -5.31 20.06
N SER A 472 7.86 -4.65 19.16
CA SER A 472 7.58 -3.21 19.24
C SER A 472 6.13 -2.92 18.88
N LEU A 473 5.44 -2.18 19.76
CA LEU A 473 4.09 -1.69 19.55
C LEU A 473 4.10 -0.16 19.63
N LEU A 474 3.54 0.49 18.62
CA LEU A 474 3.22 1.92 18.63
C LEU A 474 1.70 2.10 18.61
N VAL A 475 1.18 2.91 19.52
CA VAL A 475 -0.24 3.32 19.55
C VAL A 475 -0.33 4.82 19.29
N ALA A 476 -1.09 5.21 18.29
CA ALA A 476 -1.34 6.60 17.93
C ALA A 476 -2.79 6.99 18.24
N ALA A 477 -2.97 8.09 18.97
CA ALA A 477 -4.27 8.65 19.32
C ALA A 477 -4.29 10.17 19.09
N PRO A 478 -5.45 10.81 18.84
CA PRO A 478 -5.52 12.25 18.66
C PRO A 478 -5.27 12.98 19.99
N VAL A 479 -4.49 14.07 19.99
CA VAL A 479 -4.18 14.84 21.23
C VAL A 479 -5.41 15.56 21.78
N LYS A 480 -6.28 16.09 20.90
CA LYS A 480 -7.42 16.91 21.31
C LYS A 480 -8.60 16.03 21.73
N GLY A 481 -8.92 16.10 23.02
CA GLY A 481 -10.16 15.57 23.56
C GLY A 481 -10.17 14.08 23.87
N VAL A 482 -9.13 13.34 23.51
CA VAL A 482 -8.99 11.90 23.82
C VAL A 482 -7.91 11.69 24.88
N ARG A 483 -8.17 10.79 25.82
CA ARG A 483 -7.24 10.33 26.86
C ARG A 483 -7.15 8.83 26.82
N LEU A 484 -5.93 8.34 26.69
CA LEU A 484 -5.61 6.92 26.73
C LEU A 484 -4.99 6.57 28.10
N LYS A 485 -5.49 5.51 28.73
CA LYS A 485 -4.90 4.92 29.94
C LYS A 485 -4.58 3.45 29.70
N SER A 486 -3.34 3.06 30.01
CA SER A 486 -2.90 1.67 30.05
C SER A 486 -1.76 1.54 31.05
N ALA A 487 -1.67 0.39 31.73
CA ALA A 487 -0.53 0.05 32.57
C ALA A 487 0.67 -0.46 31.76
N GLN A 488 0.43 -0.88 30.51
CA GLN A 488 1.41 -1.51 29.63
C GLN A 488 2.04 -0.51 28.65
N LEU A 489 1.44 0.67 28.46
CA LEU A 489 1.95 1.67 27.52
C LEU A 489 2.71 2.79 28.23
N THR A 490 3.78 3.23 27.59
CA THR A 490 4.55 4.41 27.98
C THR A 490 4.27 5.56 27.02
N ASP A 491 4.21 6.79 27.54
CA ASP A 491 4.03 8.00 26.73
C ASP A 491 5.32 8.26 25.92
N ALA A 492 5.19 8.26 24.59
CA ALA A 492 6.30 8.49 23.65
C ALA A 492 6.31 9.94 23.09
N GLY A 493 5.48 10.82 23.65
CA GLY A 493 5.36 12.22 23.28
C GLY A 493 4.42 12.49 22.11
N GLN A 494 4.32 13.77 21.76
CA GLN A 494 3.47 14.25 20.67
C GLN A 494 4.25 14.40 19.38
N ARG A 495 3.56 14.16 18.27
CA ARG A 495 4.06 14.38 16.91
C ARG A 495 2.99 15.07 16.09
N GLU A 496 3.44 15.90 15.16
CA GLU A 496 2.56 16.48 14.16
C GLU A 496 2.67 15.65 12.88
N ILE A 497 1.54 15.13 12.40
CA ILE A 497 1.43 14.42 11.13
C ILE A 497 0.31 15.08 10.33
N GLN A 498 0.63 15.62 9.15
CA GLN A 498 -0.34 16.27 8.25
C GLN A 498 -1.19 17.37 8.93
N GLY A 499 -0.59 18.17 9.82
CA GLY A 499 -1.26 19.24 10.56
C GLY A 499 -2.12 18.76 11.75
N MET A 500 -2.14 17.46 12.03
CA MET A 500 -2.80 16.87 13.19
C MET A 500 -1.79 16.55 14.28
N GLN A 501 -2.07 17.03 15.49
CA GLN A 501 -1.32 16.67 16.68
C GLN A 501 -1.77 15.31 17.17
N ILE A 502 -0.86 14.34 17.10
CA ILE A 502 -1.07 12.97 17.58
C ILE A 502 -0.21 12.71 18.80
N GLN A 503 -0.78 11.97 19.74
CA GLN A 503 -0.11 11.46 20.91
C GLN A 503 0.34 10.04 20.60
N LEU A 504 1.63 9.78 20.77
CA LEU A 504 2.21 8.46 20.60
C LEU A 504 2.40 7.80 21.96
N TYR A 505 2.13 6.50 21.98
CA TYR A 505 2.41 5.62 23.10
C TYR A 505 3.14 4.39 22.58
N GLN A 506 4.00 3.80 23.39
CA GLN A 506 4.79 2.63 23.00
C GLN A 506 4.82 1.55 24.07
N ALA A 507 4.95 0.30 23.61
CA ALA A 507 5.31 -0.86 24.42
C ALA A 507 6.29 -1.75 23.65
N SER A 508 7.05 -2.54 24.37
CA SER A 508 7.95 -3.55 23.81
C SER A 508 7.75 -4.89 24.51
N ASP A 509 8.21 -5.95 23.86
CA ASP A 509 8.33 -7.29 24.43
C ASP A 509 7.03 -7.85 25.03
N LEU A 510 5.89 -7.64 24.34
CA LEU A 510 4.60 -8.20 24.75
C LEU A 510 4.57 -9.69 24.45
N ALA A 511 4.14 -10.50 25.43
CA ALA A 511 4.03 -11.94 25.23
C ALA A 511 2.86 -12.30 24.32
N ALA A 512 2.99 -13.44 23.62
CA ALA A 512 1.90 -14.00 22.83
C ALA A 512 0.65 -14.22 23.68
N ASN A 513 -0.51 -13.84 23.15
CA ASN A 513 -1.83 -13.92 23.77
C ASN A 513 -1.97 -13.12 25.09
N GLN A 514 -1.00 -12.29 25.45
CA GLN A 514 -1.14 -11.37 26.57
C GLN A 514 -2.09 -10.23 26.16
N PRO A 515 -3.22 -10.02 26.86
CA PRO A 515 -4.11 -8.92 26.53
C PRO A 515 -3.43 -7.58 26.81
N LEU A 516 -3.46 -6.69 25.84
CA LEU A 516 -3.17 -5.27 25.98
C LEU A 516 -4.45 -4.56 26.40
N GLU A 517 -4.47 -4.04 27.63
CA GLU A 517 -5.62 -3.33 28.16
C GLU A 517 -5.50 -1.82 27.98
N LEU A 518 -6.51 -1.24 27.32
CA LEU A 518 -6.59 0.17 26.98
C LEU A 518 -7.94 0.73 27.43
N THR A 519 -7.93 1.80 28.21
CA THR A 519 -9.14 2.60 28.45
C THR A 519 -9.02 3.90 27.68
N ILE A 520 -9.92 4.09 26.72
CA ILE A 520 -9.98 5.26 25.85
C ILE A 520 -11.16 6.11 26.33
N SER A 521 -10.95 7.40 26.54
CA SER A 521 -12.00 8.28 27.08
C SER A 521 -11.89 9.72 26.57
N GLY A 522 -12.99 10.46 26.63
CA GLY A 522 -13.05 11.88 26.28
C GLY A 522 -13.81 12.16 24.98
N TRP A 523 -13.88 13.45 24.64
CA TRP A 523 -14.65 14.02 23.54
C TRP A 523 -13.74 14.28 22.34
N PRO A 524 -13.56 13.32 21.43
CA PRO A 524 -12.81 13.55 20.20
C PRO A 524 -13.48 14.65 19.38
N ALA A 525 -12.68 15.49 18.71
CA ALA A 525 -13.21 16.33 17.64
C ALA A 525 -13.69 15.43 16.49
N SER A 526 -14.86 15.72 15.91
CA SER A 526 -15.57 14.90 14.90
C SER A 526 -14.91 14.87 13.51
N SER A 527 -13.57 14.98 13.45
CA SER A 527 -12.77 14.94 12.23
C SER A 527 -11.32 14.48 12.48
N ALA A 528 -11.08 13.74 13.57
CA ALA A 528 -9.74 13.29 13.96
C ALA A 528 -9.48 11.85 13.46
N GLY A 529 -9.08 11.71 12.20
CA GLY A 529 -8.55 10.48 11.62
C GLY A 529 -7.02 10.57 11.51
N ILE A 530 -6.28 9.53 11.87
CA ILE A 530 -4.81 9.55 11.98
C ILE A 530 -4.12 8.89 10.76
N LEU A 531 -4.89 8.43 9.76
CA LEU A 531 -4.33 7.57 8.73
C LEU A 531 -3.35 8.31 7.78
N PRO A 532 -2.17 7.73 7.52
CA PRO A 532 -1.28 8.19 6.46
C PRO A 532 -1.94 7.96 5.08
N GLY A 533 -1.72 8.91 4.16
CA GLY A 533 -2.49 9.14 2.94
C GLY A 533 -2.42 8.10 1.81
N SER A 534 -2.14 6.82 2.09
CA SER A 534 -2.20 5.72 1.11
C SER A 534 -3.25 4.64 1.43
N THR A 535 -4.00 4.78 2.53
CA THR A 535 -5.04 3.82 2.98
C THR A 535 -6.45 4.14 2.47
N GLY A 536 -6.55 4.91 1.38
CA GLY A 536 -7.82 5.39 0.83
C GLY A 536 -8.88 4.30 0.61
N SER A 537 -8.47 3.05 0.32
CA SER A 537 -9.38 1.91 0.15
C SER A 537 -10.18 1.54 1.41
N LEU A 538 -9.64 1.73 2.62
CA LEU A 538 -10.35 1.50 3.88
C LEU A 538 -11.37 2.62 4.19
N LEU A 539 -11.15 3.83 3.65
CA LEU A 539 -12.04 4.97 3.85
C LEU A 539 -13.30 4.91 2.96
N PHE A 540 -13.26 4.22 1.82
CA PHE A 540 -14.40 4.10 0.91
C PHE A 540 -15.47 3.09 1.35
N GLY A 541 -15.16 2.16 2.25
CA GLY A 541 -16.12 1.18 2.77
C GLY A 541 -17.28 1.83 3.54
N ALA A 542 -16.99 2.88 4.33
CA ALA A 542 -18.01 3.60 5.09
C ALA A 542 -18.94 4.43 4.18
N GLY A 543 -18.39 5.07 3.15
CA GLY A 543 -19.18 5.85 2.19
C GLY A 543 -20.18 5.01 1.41
N VAL A 544 -19.75 3.84 0.91
CA VAL A 544 -20.62 2.92 0.16
C VAL A 544 -21.65 2.25 1.07
N PHE A 545 -21.28 1.90 2.31
CA PHE A 545 -22.22 1.28 3.25
C PHE A 545 -23.25 2.27 3.81
N VAL A 546 -22.86 3.50 4.11
CA VAL A 546 -23.80 4.56 4.52
C VAL A 546 -24.71 4.96 3.36
N LEU A 547 -24.21 5.00 2.12
CA LEU A 547 -25.05 5.30 0.96
C LEU A 547 -26.00 4.13 0.64
N ALA A 548 -25.55 2.88 0.78
CA ALA A 548 -26.41 1.70 0.66
C ALA A 548 -27.44 1.60 1.79
N ALA A 549 -27.07 1.90 3.04
CA ALA A 549 -27.96 1.92 4.20
C ALA A 549 -28.91 3.13 4.20
N ALA A 550 -28.48 4.28 3.67
CA ALA A 550 -29.33 5.44 3.45
C ALA A 550 -30.29 5.20 2.29
N VAL A 551 -29.85 4.55 1.20
CA VAL A 551 -30.73 4.13 0.10
C VAL A 551 -31.71 3.06 0.60
N ALA A 552 -31.27 2.07 1.37
CA ALA A 552 -32.14 1.07 1.99
C ALA A 552 -33.06 1.67 3.06
N GLY A 553 -32.60 2.66 3.82
CA GLY A 553 -33.37 3.39 4.83
C GLY A 553 -34.38 4.34 4.21
N ILE A 554 -34.04 5.03 3.12
CA ILE A 554 -34.95 5.84 2.30
C ILE A 554 -35.94 4.92 1.58
N PHE A 555 -35.50 3.77 1.08
CA PHE A 555 -36.37 2.76 0.48
C PHE A 555 -37.35 2.19 1.52
N LEU A 556 -36.89 1.83 2.71
CA LEU A 556 -37.73 1.34 3.82
C LEU A 556 -38.63 2.42 4.41
N PHE A 557 -38.17 3.66 4.50
CA PHE A 557 -38.97 4.81 4.94
C PHE A 557 -40.02 5.21 3.90
N ARG A 558 -39.69 5.18 2.60
CA ARG A 558 -40.66 5.33 1.51
C ARG A 558 -41.63 4.15 1.44
N TYR A 559 -41.17 2.93 1.72
CA TYR A 559 -41.98 1.71 1.78
C TYR A 559 -42.93 1.70 2.98
N GLN A 560 -42.50 2.18 4.15
CA GLN A 560 -43.35 2.34 5.34
C GLN A 560 -44.32 3.52 5.19
N ARG A 561 -43.89 4.64 4.60
CA ARG A 561 -44.75 5.79 4.32
C ARG A 561 -45.77 5.51 3.20
N SER A 562 -45.43 4.69 2.21
CA SER A 562 -46.42 4.22 1.22
C SER A 562 -47.42 3.27 1.86
N ARG A 563 -47.00 2.36 2.76
CA ARG A 563 -47.93 1.52 3.53
C ARG A 563 -48.91 2.29 4.42
N GLN A 564 -48.49 3.41 5.00
CA GLN A 564 -49.38 4.22 5.85
C GLN A 564 -50.37 5.07 5.03
N SER A 565 -50.03 5.39 3.77
CA SER A 565 -50.93 6.04 2.82
C SER A 565 -51.85 5.04 2.07
N SER A 566 -51.44 3.78 1.97
CA SER A 566 -52.18 2.70 1.30
C SER A 566 -53.15 1.93 2.21
N ALA A 567 -53.22 2.24 3.51
CA ALA A 567 -54.18 1.62 4.43
C ALA A 567 -55.60 2.24 4.39
N VAL A 568 -55.79 3.32 3.63
CA VAL A 568 -57.10 4.00 3.44
C VAL A 568 -57.66 3.81 2.03
N ALA A 569 -56.88 3.28 1.08
CA ALA A 569 -57.30 3.02 -0.29
C ALA A 569 -57.25 1.51 -0.61
N ALA A 570 -57.67 0.68 0.35
CA ALA A 570 -57.75 -0.77 0.24
C ALA A 570 -59.17 -1.26 -0.13
N GLU A 571 -59.94 -0.43 -0.84
CA GLU A 571 -61.19 -0.81 -1.49
C GLU A 571 -61.17 -0.22 -2.90
N GLU A 572 -61.31 -1.07 -3.93
CA GLU A 572 -61.17 -0.78 -5.38
C GLU A 572 -59.71 -0.67 -5.85
N SER A 573 -59.15 -1.43 -6.79
CA SER A 573 -59.64 -2.36 -7.80
C SER A 573 -58.45 -3.17 -8.33
N LEU A 574 -58.60 -4.48 -8.47
CA LEU A 574 -57.63 -5.39 -9.11
C LEU A 574 -57.86 -5.39 -10.63
N ALA A 575 -56.90 -4.87 -11.39
CA ALA A 575 -56.49 -5.23 -12.76
C ALA A 575 -55.91 -4.00 -13.47
N GLU A 576 -54.65 -4.06 -13.93
CA GLU A 576 -54.19 -3.08 -14.92
C GLU A 576 -53.24 -3.75 -15.92
N GLU A 577 -53.59 -3.55 -17.19
CA GLU A 577 -53.12 -4.16 -18.42
C GLU A 577 -51.77 -3.54 -18.87
N GLU A 578 -50.87 -4.33 -19.47
CA GLU A 578 -49.63 -3.82 -20.07
C GLU A 578 -49.93 -2.88 -21.26
N ALA A 579 -49.58 -1.60 -21.12
CA ALA A 579 -49.73 -0.60 -22.18
C ALA A 579 -48.67 -0.76 -23.30
N PRO A 580 -48.95 -0.34 -24.56
CA PRO A 580 -48.01 -0.49 -25.68
C PRO A 580 -46.79 0.44 -25.65
N GLU A 581 -46.87 1.58 -24.96
CA GLU A 581 -45.80 2.59 -24.88
C GLU A 581 -44.45 2.04 -24.37
N PRO A 582 -44.35 1.31 -23.24
CA PRO A 582 -43.08 0.77 -22.74
C PRO A 582 -42.41 -0.24 -23.67
N LEU A 583 -43.18 -0.95 -24.51
CA LEU A 583 -42.63 -1.89 -25.49
C LEU A 583 -42.03 -1.19 -26.71
N LEU A 584 -42.55 -0.02 -27.08
CA LEU A 584 -41.99 0.79 -28.16
C LEU A 584 -40.64 1.41 -27.73
N ASP A 585 -40.56 1.92 -26.51
CA ASP A 585 -39.32 2.47 -25.94
C ASP A 585 -38.21 1.40 -25.85
N ALA A 586 -38.58 0.16 -25.49
CA ALA A 586 -37.65 -0.96 -25.46
C ALA A 586 -37.08 -1.31 -26.85
N ILE A 587 -37.84 -1.13 -27.93
CA ILE A 587 -37.37 -1.36 -29.31
C ILE A 587 -36.40 -0.26 -29.74
N LEU A 588 -36.68 1.00 -29.40
CA LEU A 588 -35.82 2.13 -29.73
C LEU A 588 -34.47 2.02 -29.01
N ALA A 589 -34.48 1.69 -27.72
CA ALA A 589 -33.25 1.48 -26.94
C ALA A 589 -32.41 0.30 -27.49
N LEU A 590 -33.05 -0.73 -28.05
CA LEU A 590 -32.35 -1.84 -28.69
C LEU A 590 -31.69 -1.43 -30.02
N GLU A 591 -32.34 -0.56 -30.80
CA GLU A 591 -31.79 -0.01 -32.06
C GLU A 591 -30.58 0.90 -31.81
N ASP A 592 -30.61 1.73 -30.76
CA ASP A 592 -29.48 2.58 -30.38
C ASP A 592 -28.23 1.75 -30.01
N ARG A 593 -28.41 0.65 -29.26
CA ARG A 593 -27.30 -0.22 -28.85
C ARG A 593 -26.70 -1.01 -30.00
N TYR A 594 -27.49 -1.38 -31.01
CA TYR A 594 -26.97 -1.99 -32.23
C TYR A 594 -26.18 -0.99 -33.08
N GLN A 595 -26.66 0.25 -33.22
CA GLN A 595 -25.94 1.32 -33.91
C GLN A 595 -24.60 1.66 -33.21
N ALA A 596 -24.54 1.52 -31.89
CA ALA A 596 -23.33 1.69 -31.09
C ALA A 596 -22.33 0.50 -31.19
N GLY A 597 -22.67 -0.58 -31.90
CA GLY A 597 -21.83 -1.77 -32.04
C GLY A 597 -21.76 -2.66 -30.78
N GLU A 598 -22.63 -2.42 -29.80
CA GLU A 598 -22.67 -3.17 -28.53
C GLU A 598 -23.37 -4.54 -28.64
N LEU A 599 -24.03 -4.81 -29.77
CA LEU A 599 -24.81 -6.02 -30.01
C LEU A 599 -24.42 -6.64 -31.35
N SER A 600 -24.29 -7.97 -31.39
CA SER A 600 -24.15 -8.69 -32.65
C SER A 600 -25.47 -8.64 -33.44
N GLU A 601 -25.37 -8.66 -34.78
CA GLU A 601 -26.52 -8.61 -35.70
C GLU A 601 -27.55 -9.71 -35.39
N GLU A 602 -27.07 -10.90 -35.04
CA GLU A 602 -27.89 -12.07 -34.72
C GLU A 602 -28.73 -11.86 -33.44
N VAL A 603 -28.11 -11.33 -32.37
CA VAL A 603 -28.78 -11.02 -31.09
C VAL A 603 -29.76 -9.85 -31.24
N PHE A 604 -29.41 -8.84 -32.05
CA PHE A 604 -30.28 -7.71 -32.35
C PHE A 604 -31.56 -8.17 -33.06
N HIS A 605 -31.44 -9.01 -34.09
CA HIS A 605 -32.60 -9.48 -34.85
C HIS A 605 -33.53 -10.38 -34.03
N GLU A 606 -32.98 -11.26 -33.19
CA GLU A 606 -33.78 -12.12 -32.30
C GLU A 606 -34.60 -11.29 -31.29
N ARG A 607 -33.94 -10.37 -30.57
CA ARG A 607 -34.58 -9.54 -29.54
C ARG A 607 -35.61 -8.58 -30.13
N ARG A 608 -35.33 -8.03 -31.31
CA ARG A 608 -36.27 -7.16 -32.01
C ARG A 608 -37.51 -7.91 -32.49
N ALA A 609 -37.36 -9.16 -32.92
CA ALA A 609 -38.50 -9.99 -33.31
C ALA A 609 -39.41 -10.31 -32.10
N GLU A 610 -38.80 -10.61 -30.95
CA GLU A 610 -39.53 -10.88 -29.70
C GLU A 610 -40.34 -9.67 -29.23
N LEU A 611 -39.71 -8.49 -29.16
CA LEU A 611 -40.38 -7.26 -28.72
C LEU A 611 -41.49 -6.83 -29.68
N LYS A 612 -41.29 -7.01 -31.00
CA LYS A 612 -42.35 -6.74 -32.00
C LYS A 612 -43.51 -7.72 -31.91
N ALA A 613 -43.26 -8.99 -31.59
CA ALA A 613 -44.31 -9.97 -31.39
C ALA A 613 -45.16 -9.63 -30.16
N ARG A 614 -44.53 -9.20 -29.06
CA ARG A 614 -45.23 -8.74 -27.84
C ARG A 614 -46.02 -7.47 -28.09
N LEU A 615 -45.42 -6.47 -28.76
CA LEU A 615 -46.11 -5.23 -29.11
C LEU A 615 -47.32 -5.50 -30.01
N ARG A 616 -47.20 -6.40 -30.99
CA ARG A 616 -48.33 -6.80 -31.83
C ARG A 616 -49.43 -7.49 -31.02
N SER A 617 -49.09 -8.37 -30.08
CA SER A 617 -50.07 -8.98 -29.19
C SER A 617 -50.83 -7.95 -28.32
N VAL A 618 -50.14 -6.93 -27.82
CA VAL A 618 -50.75 -5.86 -27.02
C VAL A 618 -51.66 -4.98 -27.88
N LEU A 619 -51.23 -4.66 -29.12
CA LEU A 619 -52.02 -3.87 -30.07
C LEU A 619 -53.24 -4.65 -30.62
N ASP A 620 -53.11 -5.95 -30.85
CA ASP A 620 -54.22 -6.81 -31.31
C ASP A 620 -55.27 -6.98 -30.20
N ASN A 621 -54.84 -7.08 -28.93
CA ASN A 621 -55.74 -7.10 -27.77
C ASN A 621 -56.44 -5.74 -27.57
N ALA A 622 -55.76 -4.62 -27.83
CA ALA A 622 -56.37 -3.29 -27.79
C ALA A 622 -57.34 -3.03 -28.97
N GLY A 623 -57.12 -3.68 -30.13
CA GLY A 623 -57.95 -3.53 -31.35
C GLY A 623 -59.18 -4.43 -31.42
N GLY A 624 -59.23 -5.54 -30.65
CA GLY A 624 -60.37 -6.47 -30.61
C GLY A 624 -61.60 -5.95 -29.87
N ASN A 625 -61.46 -4.89 -29.07
CA ASN A 625 -62.50 -4.40 -28.17
C ASN A 625 -63.43 -3.33 -28.79
N ALA A 626 -63.37 -3.14 -30.12
CA ALA A 626 -64.13 -2.11 -30.84
C ALA A 626 -65.31 -2.63 -31.69
N ASN A 627 -65.75 -3.89 -31.53
CA ASN A 627 -66.81 -4.44 -32.40
C ASN A 627 -67.83 -5.38 -31.70
N HIS A 628 -68.29 -5.04 -30.49
CA HIS A 628 -69.52 -5.61 -29.90
C HIS A 628 -70.26 -4.53 -29.10
N GLY A 629 -71.26 -3.93 -29.74
CA GLY A 629 -72.12 -2.90 -29.17
C GLY A 629 -73.22 -2.46 -30.13
N ASP A 630 -73.93 -3.42 -30.72
CA ASP A 630 -75.28 -3.23 -31.27
C ASP A 630 -76.13 -4.39 -30.71
N ASP A 631 -76.86 -4.10 -29.63
CA ASP A 631 -78.20 -4.62 -29.32
C ASP A 631 -78.84 -3.77 -28.20
#